data_AF-A0AAJ2NWX9-F1
#
_entry.id   AF-A0AAJ2NWX9-F1
#
_cell.length_a   1.000
_cell.length_b   1.000
_cell.length_c   1.000
_cell.angle_alpha   90.00
_cell.angle_beta   90.00
_cell.angle_gamma   90.00
#
_symmetry.space_group_name_H-M   'P 1'
#
loop_
_entity.id
_entity.type
_entity.pdbx_description
1 polymer ?
#
loop_
_entity_poly.entity_id
_entity_poly.type
_entity_poly.pdbx_seq_one_letter_code
_entity_poly.pdbx_strand_id
1 'polypeptide(L)'
;MTAPVAGRRVCVYCASSTYDPEMLAIATQVGEGIARRGWSLVSGGGNVSMMGALAESARAGGARTVGVIPEGLRVREVADTAADELVVVTTMRERKREMEERSDAFLTLPGGIGTMEEMFEMWTSASLGFHHKPVVLYDPIGFYRPLLDWVGGLVEAGLVKDEAMASLVVRDDLEAALDACGGRG
;
A
#
# COMPACT_ATOMS: atom_id res chain seq x y z
N MET A 1 13.06 -26.58 5.10
CA MET A 1 12.43 -25.90 6.24
C MET A 1 12.83 -24.44 6.17
N THR A 2 11.98 -23.60 5.61
CA THR A 2 12.16 -22.14 5.60
C THR A 2 11.86 -21.62 7.01
N ALA A 3 12.76 -20.79 7.55
CA ALA A 3 12.58 -20.14 8.84
C ALA A 3 11.26 -19.33 8.86
N PRO A 4 10.66 -19.10 10.04
CA PRO A 4 9.50 -18.21 10.12
C PRO A 4 9.94 -16.82 9.65
N VAL A 5 9.16 -16.20 8.75
CA VAL A 5 9.32 -14.79 8.39
C VAL A 5 8.87 -13.98 9.61
N ALA A 6 9.80 -13.73 10.54
CA ALA A 6 9.53 -12.97 11.76
C ALA A 6 9.55 -11.47 11.43
N GLY A 7 8.47 -10.99 10.79
CA GLY A 7 8.30 -9.58 10.44
C GLY A 7 6.89 -9.30 9.91
N ARG A 8 6.38 -8.10 10.18
CA ARG A 8 5.08 -7.61 9.68
C ARG A 8 5.07 -7.61 8.14
N ARG A 9 3.94 -7.91 7.50
CA ARG A 9 3.76 -7.79 6.04
C ARG A 9 2.91 -6.57 5.73
N VAL A 10 3.47 -5.61 4.98
CA VAL A 10 2.77 -4.36 4.64
C VAL A 10 2.44 -4.36 3.16
N CYS A 11 1.15 -4.25 2.85
CA CYS A 11 0.67 -3.97 1.50
C CYS A 11 0.86 -2.49 1.18
N VAL A 12 1.46 -2.16 0.04
CA VAL A 12 1.61 -0.77 -0.38
C VAL A 12 0.94 -0.53 -1.72
N TYR A 13 0.04 0.45 -1.77
CA TYR A 13 -0.62 0.95 -2.98
C TYR A 13 0.03 2.27 -3.40
N CYS A 14 0.45 2.39 -4.66
CA CYS A 14 1.10 3.60 -5.18
C CYS A 14 0.97 3.71 -6.72
N ALA A 15 1.39 4.84 -7.28
CA ALA A 15 1.31 5.08 -8.72
C ALA A 15 2.17 4.13 -9.57
N SER A 16 1.66 3.79 -10.76
CA SER A 16 2.38 3.02 -11.79
C SER A 16 2.78 3.86 -13.02
N SER A 17 2.52 5.17 -13.01
CA SER A 17 2.63 6.03 -14.20
C SER A 17 3.47 7.30 -14.04
N THR A 18 3.77 7.74 -12.82
CA THR A 18 4.52 8.97 -12.57
C THR A 18 6.03 8.72 -12.56
N TYR A 19 6.82 9.69 -13.04
CA TYR A 19 8.27 9.70 -12.88
C TYR A 19 8.74 10.99 -12.21
N ASP A 20 7.83 11.63 -11.48
CA ASP A 20 8.17 12.78 -10.66
C ASP A 20 9.21 12.40 -9.58
N PRO A 21 10.35 13.12 -9.48
CA PRO A 21 11.43 12.75 -8.57
C PRO A 21 11.03 12.74 -7.09
N GLU A 22 10.13 13.64 -6.66
CA GLU A 22 9.70 13.71 -5.26
C GLU A 22 8.81 12.50 -4.91
N MET A 23 7.89 12.13 -5.80
CA MET A 23 7.05 10.94 -5.62
C MET A 23 7.87 9.63 -5.64
N LEU A 24 8.87 9.53 -6.51
CA LEU A 24 9.78 8.37 -6.51
C LEU A 24 10.60 8.30 -5.22
N ALA A 25 11.10 9.44 -4.73
CA ALA A 25 11.83 9.50 -3.46
C ALA A 25 10.96 9.06 -2.27
N ILE A 26 9.69 9.45 -2.23
CA ILE A 26 8.72 8.99 -1.23
C ILE A 26 8.61 7.46 -1.25
N ALA A 27 8.45 6.86 -2.44
CA ALA A 27 8.35 5.40 -2.59
C ALA A 27 9.63 4.69 -2.15
N THR A 28 10.80 5.22 -2.51
CA THR A 28 12.10 4.70 -2.08
C THR A 28 12.26 4.73 -0.55
N GLN A 29 11.94 5.86 0.08
CA GLN A 29 12.06 6.01 1.54
C GLN A 29 11.16 5.02 2.30
N VAL A 30 9.95 4.78 1.77
CA VAL A 30 9.02 3.79 2.34
C VAL A 30 9.59 2.38 2.21
N GLY A 31 10.14 2.00 1.06
CA GLY A 31 10.74 0.68 0.85
C GLY A 31 11.94 0.45 1.78
N GLU A 32 12.83 1.44 1.91
CA GLU A 32 13.92 1.41 2.88
C GLU A 32 13.40 1.30 4.32
N GLY A 33 12.34 2.04 4.66
CA GLY A 33 11.73 2.02 5.99
C GLY A 33 11.14 0.68 6.38
N ILE A 34 10.49 0.00 5.42
CA ILE A 34 10.01 -1.39 5.57
C ILE A 34 11.19 -2.32 5.85
N ALA A 35 12.26 -2.22 5.06
CA ALA A 35 13.44 -3.05 5.22
C ALA A 35 14.16 -2.83 6.55
N ARG A 36 14.35 -1.56 6.97
CA ARG A 36 14.95 -1.20 8.27
C ARG A 36 14.21 -1.80 9.46
N ARG A 37 12.89 -1.99 9.34
CA ARG A 37 12.04 -2.60 10.38
C ARG A 37 12.02 -4.13 10.36
N GLY A 38 12.73 -4.77 9.41
CA GLY A 38 12.68 -6.21 9.19
C GLY A 38 11.31 -6.70 8.70
N TRP A 39 10.55 -5.82 8.03
CA TRP A 39 9.22 -6.15 7.51
C TRP A 39 9.30 -6.68 6.08
N SER A 40 8.21 -7.26 5.60
CA SER A 40 8.05 -7.70 4.22
C SER A 40 7.12 -6.75 3.46
N LEU A 41 7.41 -6.56 2.18
CA LEU A 41 6.59 -5.78 1.26
C LEU A 41 5.64 -6.71 0.48
N VAL A 42 4.36 -6.35 0.45
CA VAL A 42 3.37 -6.86 -0.51
C VAL A 42 3.00 -5.73 -1.46
N SER A 43 3.03 -5.96 -2.77
CA SER A 43 2.75 -4.94 -3.78
C SER A 43 1.98 -5.49 -4.98
N GLY A 44 1.58 -4.60 -5.88
CA GLY A 44 0.89 -4.93 -7.12
C GLY A 44 1.73 -5.64 -8.19
N GLY A 45 2.99 -6.00 -7.89
CA GLY A 45 3.84 -6.86 -8.73
C GLY A 45 4.37 -6.25 -10.03
N GLY A 46 4.18 -4.95 -10.25
CA GLY A 46 4.80 -4.18 -11.33
C GLY A 46 6.13 -3.53 -10.92
N ASN A 47 7.01 -3.31 -11.87
CA ASN A 47 8.35 -2.73 -11.69
C ASN A 47 8.52 -1.44 -12.51
N VAL A 48 7.56 -0.54 -12.39
CA VAL A 48 7.56 0.78 -13.04
C VAL A 48 7.26 1.87 -12.02
N SER A 49 7.69 3.11 -12.30
CA SER A 49 7.27 4.27 -11.52
C SER A 49 7.54 4.07 -10.00
N MET A 50 6.62 4.51 -9.14
CA MET A 50 6.73 4.36 -7.68
C MET A 50 6.72 2.89 -7.26
N MET A 51 6.00 2.01 -7.96
CA MET A 51 5.98 0.57 -7.65
C MET A 51 7.38 -0.05 -7.74
N GLY A 52 8.13 0.30 -8.80
CA GLY A 52 9.51 -0.16 -8.98
C GLY A 52 10.44 0.43 -7.92
N ALA A 53 10.41 1.75 -7.72
CA ALA A 53 11.24 2.43 -6.72
C ALA A 53 11.03 1.87 -5.30
N LEU A 54 9.78 1.55 -4.95
CA LEU A 54 9.41 0.91 -3.69
C LEU A 54 9.96 -0.52 -3.58
N ALA A 55 9.72 -1.36 -4.59
CA ALA A 55 10.11 -2.76 -4.56
C ALA A 55 11.63 -2.92 -4.56
N GLU A 56 12.33 -2.15 -5.40
CA GLU A 56 13.79 -2.16 -5.50
C GLU A 56 14.45 -1.72 -4.19
N SER A 57 13.98 -0.63 -3.58
CA SER A 57 14.54 -0.12 -2.32
C SER A 57 14.28 -1.05 -1.13
N ALA A 58 13.08 -1.62 -1.02
CA ALA A 58 12.76 -2.62 -0.01
C ALA A 58 13.68 -3.85 -0.13
N ARG A 59 13.80 -4.38 -1.33
CA ARG A 59 14.64 -5.55 -1.64
C ARG A 59 16.12 -5.26 -1.41
N ALA A 60 16.62 -4.08 -1.81
CA ALA A 60 17.99 -3.67 -1.57
C ALA A 60 18.32 -3.57 -0.07
N GLY A 61 17.34 -3.20 0.76
CA GLY A 61 17.45 -3.21 2.22
C GLY A 61 17.29 -4.60 2.87
N GLY A 62 17.04 -5.65 2.08
CA GLY A 62 16.87 -7.03 2.57
C GLY A 62 15.45 -7.41 2.99
N ALA A 63 14.45 -6.58 2.70
CA ALA A 63 13.05 -6.97 2.89
C ALA A 63 12.66 -8.07 1.90
N ARG A 64 11.84 -9.03 2.36
CA ARG A 64 11.18 -9.97 1.45
C ARG A 64 10.12 -9.22 0.64
N THR A 65 10.11 -9.39 -0.69
CA THR A 65 9.12 -8.75 -1.57
C THR A 65 8.18 -9.77 -2.22
N VAL A 66 6.87 -9.53 -2.11
CA VAL A 66 5.81 -10.32 -2.75
C VAL A 66 5.02 -9.43 -3.71
N GLY A 67 5.07 -9.73 -4.99
CA GLY A 67 4.25 -9.07 -6.01
C GLY A 67 3.01 -9.89 -6.37
N VAL A 68 1.86 -9.24 -6.55
CA VAL A 68 0.65 -9.90 -7.07
C VAL A 68 0.17 -9.18 -8.33
N ILE A 69 0.21 -9.87 -9.47
CA ILE A 69 -0.06 -9.26 -10.78
C ILE A 69 -1.06 -10.10 -11.60
N PRO A 70 -2.10 -9.49 -12.19
CA PRO A 70 -2.92 -10.18 -13.18
C PRO A 70 -2.11 -10.51 -14.44
N GLU A 71 -2.33 -11.67 -15.05
CA GLU A 71 -1.62 -12.10 -16.26
C GLU A 71 -1.69 -11.04 -17.38
N GLY A 72 -2.86 -10.42 -17.55
CA GLY A 72 -3.07 -9.36 -18.55
C GLY A 72 -2.30 -8.06 -18.33
N LEU A 73 -1.71 -7.86 -17.15
CA LEU A 73 -0.96 -6.64 -16.79
C LEU A 73 0.57 -6.83 -16.80
N ARG A 74 1.06 -8.06 -16.95
CA ARG A 74 2.50 -8.38 -16.84
C ARG A 74 3.40 -7.58 -17.79
N VAL A 75 2.96 -7.37 -19.03
CA VAL A 75 3.72 -6.59 -20.02
C VAL A 75 3.59 -5.10 -19.74
N ARG A 76 2.38 -4.63 -19.42
CA ARG A 76 2.08 -3.20 -19.25
C ARG A 76 2.76 -2.60 -18.01
N GLU A 77 2.73 -3.34 -16.91
CA GLU A 77 3.27 -2.89 -15.62
C GLU A 77 4.68 -3.41 -15.36
N VAL A 78 5.28 -4.08 -16.35
CA VAL A 78 6.61 -4.71 -16.30
C VAL A 78 6.73 -5.55 -15.03
N ALA A 79 6.24 -6.78 -15.08
CA ALA A 79 6.24 -7.67 -13.91
C ALA A 79 7.59 -7.69 -13.18
N ASP A 80 7.58 -7.50 -11.85
CA ASP A 80 8.79 -7.54 -11.02
C ASP A 80 9.30 -8.98 -10.89
N THR A 81 10.10 -9.41 -11.86
CA THR A 81 10.73 -10.74 -11.87
C THR A 81 11.87 -10.87 -10.85
N ALA A 82 12.27 -9.79 -10.20
CA ALA A 82 13.25 -9.80 -9.12
C ALA A 82 12.60 -9.95 -7.73
N ALA A 83 11.27 -10.02 -7.63
CA ALA A 83 10.59 -10.30 -6.37
C ALA A 83 10.89 -11.72 -5.85
N ASP A 84 10.95 -11.89 -4.53
CA ASP A 84 11.11 -13.21 -3.91
C ASP A 84 9.92 -14.14 -4.23
N GLU A 85 8.74 -13.55 -4.39
CA GLU A 85 7.54 -14.25 -4.85
C GLU A 85 6.75 -13.33 -5.78
N LEU A 86 6.37 -13.85 -6.95
CA LEU A 86 5.47 -13.20 -7.89
C LEU A 86 4.25 -14.09 -8.13
N VAL A 87 3.11 -13.69 -7.57
CA VAL A 87 1.84 -14.40 -7.70
C VAL A 87 1.11 -13.87 -8.92
N VAL A 88 0.87 -14.75 -9.88
CA VAL A 88 0.12 -14.44 -11.10
C VAL A 88 -1.34 -14.87 -10.92
N VAL A 89 -2.27 -13.94 -11.14
CA VAL A 89 -3.71 -14.17 -11.02
C VAL A 89 -4.45 -13.87 -12.32
N THR A 90 -5.75 -14.19 -12.39
CA THR A 90 -6.53 -14.00 -13.62
C THR A 90 -7.32 -12.69 -13.59
N THR A 91 -7.75 -12.24 -12.42
CA THR A 91 -8.62 -11.06 -12.28
C THR A 91 -8.09 -10.02 -11.30
N MET A 92 -8.54 -8.77 -11.44
CA MET A 92 -8.26 -7.71 -10.46
C MET A 92 -8.80 -8.04 -9.06
N ARG A 93 -9.93 -8.75 -8.96
CA ARG A 93 -10.50 -9.14 -7.66
C ARG A 93 -9.62 -10.17 -6.95
N GLU A 94 -9.15 -11.17 -7.69
CA GLU A 94 -8.19 -12.15 -7.16
C GLU A 94 -6.89 -11.45 -6.73
N ARG A 95 -6.41 -10.47 -7.50
CA ARG A 95 -5.22 -9.68 -7.15
C ARG A 95 -5.38 -9.03 -5.79
N LYS A 96 -6.47 -8.28 -5.59
CA LYS A 96 -6.72 -7.55 -4.34
C LYS A 96 -6.92 -8.51 -3.16
N ARG A 97 -7.64 -9.63 -3.36
CA ARG A 97 -7.79 -10.67 -2.33
C ARG A 97 -6.44 -11.27 -1.91
N GLU A 98 -5.60 -11.65 -2.87
CA GLU A 98 -4.26 -12.18 -2.55
C GLU A 98 -3.40 -11.16 -1.81
N MET A 99 -3.43 -9.90 -2.24
CA MET A 99 -2.72 -8.81 -1.54
C MET A 99 -3.24 -8.62 -0.11
N GLU A 100 -4.56 -8.66 0.09
CA GLU A 100 -5.19 -8.58 1.42
C GLU A 100 -4.78 -9.75 2.32
N GLU A 101 -4.95 -10.99 1.87
CA GLU A 101 -4.66 -12.21 2.65
C GLU A 101 -3.19 -12.31 3.07
N ARG A 102 -2.29 -11.74 2.27
CA ARG A 102 -0.84 -11.74 2.50
C ARG A 102 -0.34 -10.58 3.35
N SER A 103 -1.23 -9.70 3.80
CA SER A 103 -0.84 -8.45 4.47
C SER A 103 -1.46 -8.30 5.85
N ASP A 104 -0.71 -7.67 6.75
CA ASP A 104 -1.08 -7.36 8.13
C ASP A 104 -1.47 -5.87 8.30
N ALA A 105 -1.09 -5.03 7.32
CA ALA A 105 -1.43 -3.60 7.23
C ALA A 105 -1.42 -3.12 5.77
N PHE A 106 -2.07 -1.99 5.53
CA PHE A 106 -2.16 -1.32 4.24
C PHE A 106 -1.62 0.11 4.33
N LEU A 107 -0.76 0.49 3.40
CA LEU A 107 -0.19 1.82 3.27
C LEU A 107 -0.43 2.36 1.87
N THR A 108 -1.04 3.53 1.78
CA THR A 108 -1.29 4.21 0.51
C THR A 108 -0.33 5.39 0.35
N LEU A 109 0.34 5.44 -0.80
CA LEU A 109 1.20 6.54 -1.26
C LEU A 109 0.49 7.30 -2.40
N PRO A 110 1.02 8.44 -2.87
CA PRO A 110 0.48 9.13 -4.04
C PRO A 110 0.23 8.20 -5.24
N GLY A 111 -0.94 8.35 -5.84
CA GLY A 111 -1.42 7.49 -6.91
C GLY A 111 -2.78 7.89 -7.47
N GLY A 112 -3.10 7.32 -8.64
CA GLY A 112 -4.32 7.62 -9.39
C GLY A 112 -5.52 6.78 -8.97
N ILE A 113 -6.48 6.64 -9.89
CA ILE A 113 -7.76 5.94 -9.62
C ILE A 113 -7.59 4.49 -9.16
N GLY A 114 -6.56 3.76 -9.63
CA GLY A 114 -6.30 2.39 -9.19
C GLY A 114 -5.87 2.34 -7.72
N THR A 115 -4.92 3.18 -7.34
CA THR A 115 -4.46 3.33 -5.95
C THR A 115 -5.60 3.76 -5.03
N MET A 116 -6.45 4.68 -5.48
CA MET A 116 -7.62 5.11 -4.70
C MET A 116 -8.66 4.00 -4.56
N GLU A 117 -8.90 3.22 -5.61
CA GLU A 117 -9.82 2.07 -5.57
C GLU A 117 -9.38 1.02 -4.55
N GLU A 118 -8.09 0.67 -4.56
CA GLU A 118 -7.48 -0.26 -3.59
C GLU A 118 -7.57 0.29 -2.15
N MET A 119 -7.28 1.59 -1.96
CA MET A 119 -7.40 2.24 -0.65
C MET A 119 -8.85 2.25 -0.14
N PHE A 120 -9.81 2.68 -0.96
CA PHE A 120 -11.22 2.77 -0.57
C PHE A 120 -11.81 1.41 -0.26
N GLU A 121 -11.39 0.34 -0.93
CA GLU A 121 -11.86 -1.02 -0.62
C GLU A 121 -11.43 -1.45 0.79
N MET A 122 -10.14 -1.30 1.12
CA MET A 122 -9.63 -1.66 2.46
C MET A 122 -10.20 -0.73 3.54
N TRP A 123 -10.34 0.55 3.26
CA TRP A 123 -10.94 1.50 4.18
C TRP A 123 -12.41 1.18 4.47
N THR A 124 -13.20 0.93 3.41
CA THR A 124 -14.61 0.55 3.54
C THR A 124 -14.74 -0.76 4.32
N SER A 125 -13.94 -1.78 3.97
CA SER A 125 -13.93 -3.08 4.64
C SER A 125 -13.61 -2.95 6.14
N ALA A 126 -12.62 -2.14 6.51
CA ALA A 126 -12.30 -1.82 7.90
C ALA A 126 -13.47 -1.14 8.63
N SER A 127 -14.09 -0.14 8.00
CA SER A 127 -15.21 0.62 8.60
C SER A 127 -16.44 -0.25 8.87
N LEU A 128 -16.63 -1.31 8.09
CA LEU A 128 -17.72 -2.28 8.21
C LEU A 128 -17.38 -3.45 9.15
N GLY A 129 -16.14 -3.50 9.67
CA GLY A 129 -15.70 -4.52 10.61
C GLY A 129 -15.32 -5.87 10.00
N PHE A 130 -15.09 -5.94 8.68
CA PHE A 130 -14.65 -7.18 8.03
C PHE A 130 -13.19 -7.53 8.35
N HIS A 131 -12.38 -6.54 8.74
CA HIS A 131 -11.04 -6.74 9.29
C HIS A 131 -10.64 -5.62 10.26
N HIS A 132 -9.53 -5.82 10.97
CA HIS A 132 -8.94 -4.85 11.90
C HIS A 132 -7.48 -4.48 11.56
N LYS A 133 -7.00 -4.86 10.37
CA LYS A 133 -5.68 -4.46 9.85
C LYS A 133 -5.61 -2.93 9.70
N PRO A 134 -4.50 -2.27 10.08
CA PRO A 134 -4.36 -0.83 9.89
C PRO A 134 -4.47 -0.42 8.42
N VAL A 135 -5.21 0.66 8.16
CA VAL A 135 -5.28 1.33 6.86
C VAL A 135 -4.67 2.72 7.03
N VAL A 136 -3.54 2.95 6.38
CA VAL A 136 -2.72 4.15 6.56
C VAL A 136 -2.58 4.89 5.24
N LEU A 137 -2.84 6.19 5.26
CA LEU A 137 -2.54 7.10 4.16
C LEU A 137 -1.30 7.92 4.53
N TYR A 138 -0.21 7.72 3.79
CA TYR A 138 1.00 8.53 3.93
C TYR A 138 1.00 9.63 2.86
N ASP A 139 0.76 10.87 3.30
CA ASP A 139 0.57 12.03 2.43
C ASP A 139 1.52 13.19 2.81
N PRO A 140 2.85 13.01 2.68
CA PRO A 140 3.85 13.99 3.12
C PRO A 140 3.80 15.32 2.36
N ILE A 141 3.25 15.30 1.14
CA ILE A 141 3.17 16.47 0.25
C ILE A 141 1.73 17.04 0.15
N GLY A 142 0.78 16.49 0.90
CA GLY A 142 -0.62 16.94 0.87
C GLY A 142 -1.36 16.65 -0.45
N PHE A 143 -0.92 15.64 -1.21
CA PHE A 143 -1.48 15.21 -2.47
C PHE A 143 -2.96 14.84 -2.36
N TYR A 144 -3.37 14.23 -1.24
CA TYR A 144 -4.74 13.76 -1.02
C TYR A 144 -5.62 14.74 -0.23
N ARG A 145 -5.13 15.93 0.13
CA ARG A 145 -5.94 16.95 0.83
C ARG A 145 -7.28 17.21 0.15
N PRO A 146 -7.36 17.46 -1.18
CA PRO A 146 -8.65 17.70 -1.83
C PRO A 146 -9.61 16.51 -1.76
N LEU A 147 -9.09 15.28 -1.75
CA LEU A 147 -9.88 14.06 -1.60
C LEU A 147 -10.44 13.95 -0.18
N LEU A 148 -9.61 14.20 0.83
CA LEU A 148 -10.01 14.16 2.23
C LEU A 148 -11.03 15.25 2.57
N ASP A 149 -10.87 16.45 2.01
CA ASP A 149 -11.84 17.54 2.14
C ASP A 149 -13.21 17.15 1.54
N TRP A 150 -13.20 16.51 0.36
CA TRP A 150 -14.42 16.00 -0.25
C TRP A 150 -15.11 14.92 0.60
N VAL A 151 -14.34 13.97 1.15
CA VAL A 151 -14.91 12.97 2.07
C VAL A 151 -15.45 13.63 3.34
N GLY A 152 -14.79 14.67 3.86
CA GLY A 152 -15.30 15.48 4.97
C GLY A 152 -16.69 16.05 4.69
N GLY A 153 -16.93 16.55 3.48
CA GLY A 153 -18.26 16.99 3.05
C GLY A 153 -19.31 15.87 3.03
N LEU A 154 -18.92 14.61 2.81
CA LEU A 154 -19.83 13.46 2.91
C LEU A 154 -20.22 13.16 4.37
N VAL A 155 -19.31 13.40 5.31
CA VAL A 155 -19.60 13.28 6.75
C VAL A 155 -20.61 14.35 7.16
N GLU A 156 -20.38 15.59 6.76
CA GLU A 156 -21.31 16.71 7.02
C GLU A 156 -22.70 16.46 6.41
N ALA A 157 -22.76 15.81 5.25
CA ALA A 157 -24.01 15.41 4.60
C ALA A 157 -24.67 14.15 5.22
N GLY A 158 -24.07 13.53 6.23
CA GLY A 158 -24.58 12.32 6.89
C GLY A 158 -24.46 11.04 6.05
N LEU A 159 -23.62 11.05 5.02
CA LEU A 159 -23.39 9.92 4.11
C LEU A 159 -22.26 8.99 4.57
N VAL A 160 -21.35 9.51 5.40
CA VAL A 160 -20.23 8.78 6.01
C VAL A 160 -20.28 8.98 7.52
N LYS A 161 -20.04 7.92 8.29
CA LYS A 161 -20.00 7.99 9.75
C LYS A 161 -18.60 8.29 10.28
N ASP A 162 -18.52 8.86 11.47
CA ASP A 162 -17.24 9.14 12.14
C ASP A 162 -16.39 7.88 12.36
N GLU A 163 -17.02 6.71 12.58
CA GLU A 163 -16.29 5.45 12.72
C GLU A 163 -15.56 5.04 11.43
N ALA A 164 -16.11 5.40 10.26
CA ALA A 164 -15.40 5.22 9.01
C ALA A 164 -14.20 6.15 8.95
N MET A 165 -14.33 7.44 9.30
CA MET A 165 -13.19 8.35 9.34
C MET A 165 -12.10 7.89 10.31
N ALA A 166 -12.49 7.35 11.46
CA ALA A 166 -11.56 6.84 12.47
C ALA A 166 -10.77 5.59 12.04
N SER A 167 -11.23 4.85 11.01
CA SER A 167 -10.56 3.65 10.53
C SER A 167 -9.44 3.92 9.51
N LEU A 168 -9.32 5.16 9.02
CA LEU A 168 -8.20 5.60 8.18
C LEU A 168 -7.23 6.47 8.99
N VAL A 169 -5.97 6.04 9.07
CA VAL A 169 -4.91 6.82 9.73
C VAL A 169 -4.15 7.65 8.70
N VAL A 170 -4.24 8.97 8.78
CA VAL A 170 -3.50 9.87 7.89
C VAL A 170 -2.22 10.38 8.59
N ARG A 171 -1.09 10.32 7.90
CA ARG A 171 0.22 10.79 8.38
C ARG A 171 1.00 11.49 7.27
N ASP A 172 1.74 12.52 7.64
CA ASP A 172 2.67 13.26 6.77
C ASP A 172 4.14 12.99 7.13
N ASP A 173 4.40 12.33 8.26
CA ASP A 173 5.72 11.83 8.67
C ASP A 173 5.85 10.32 8.39
N LEU A 174 7.00 9.93 7.82
CA LEU A 174 7.27 8.55 7.40
C LEU A 174 7.28 7.58 8.59
N GLU A 175 7.97 7.93 9.66
CA GLU A 175 8.14 7.03 10.80
C GLU A 175 6.80 6.85 11.51
N ALA A 176 6.02 7.93 11.68
CA ALA A 176 4.66 7.85 12.20
C ALA A 176 3.70 7.03 11.31
N ALA A 177 3.85 7.11 9.97
CA ALA A 177 3.07 6.29 9.05
C ALA A 177 3.41 4.80 9.19
N LEU A 178 4.70 4.46 9.22
CA LEU A 178 5.14 3.09 9.38
C LEU A 178 4.77 2.55 10.77
N ASP A 179 4.93 3.33 11.83
CA ASP A 179 4.51 2.93 13.18
C ASP A 179 3.00 2.63 13.25
N ALA A 180 2.17 3.42 12.56
CA ALA A 180 0.75 3.12 12.43
C ALA A 180 0.49 1.79 11.71
N CYS A 181 1.29 1.44 10.71
CA CYS A 181 1.24 0.12 10.07
C CYS A 181 1.66 -1.01 11.02
N GLY A 182 2.49 -0.75 12.04
CA GLY A 182 2.94 -1.72 13.04
C GLY A 182 1.85 -2.17 14.02
N GLY A 183 0.72 -1.46 14.09
CA GLY A 183 -0.36 -1.69 15.06
C GLY A 183 -0.02 -1.17 16.45
N ARG A 184 -1.02 -1.07 17.33
CA ARG A 184 -0.77 -0.80 18.75
C ARG A 184 -0.18 -2.05 19.38
N GLY A 185 1.01 -1.93 19.97
CA GLY A 185 1.49 -2.88 20.98
C GLY A 185 0.61 -2.83 22.23
#